data_AF-A0A3N4M560-F1
#
_entry.id   AF-A0A3N4M560-F1
#
_cell.length_a   1.000
_cell.length_b   1.000
_cell.length_c   1.000
_cell.angle_alpha   90.00
_cell.angle_beta   90.00
_cell.angle_gamma   90.00
#
_symmetry.space_group_name_H-M   'P 1'
#
loop_
_entity.id
_entity.type
_entity.pdbx_description
1 polymer ?
#
loop_
_entity_poly.entity_id
_entity_poly.type
_entity_poly.pdbx_seq_one_letter_code
_entity_poly.pdbx_strand_id
1 'polypeptide(L)'
;MEKGKISSLKELQQQMPRILEQHGKDPSLTLLALANPLLALEKIGYTFSPEAKEEITAHIRFGKTGAAKVETLKAQIFAVTGKPFDLRDAAALQQNLNAVLSKTAASSEVKPDKSIAKAKAAAPGPVKLALPKEEVDAILESVKKPVKIVGGKVTDPLETFSAKHAVIAPLLEYRKLEATHPQLAQQSVAEALVKQKDKLPLRNISFRMNRSNGNTK
;
A
#
# COMPACT_ATOMS: atom_id res chain seq x y z
N MET A 1 -0.02 -29.46 14.81
CA MET A 1 0.20 -28.72 16.07
C MET A 1 0.23 -27.25 15.71
N GLU A 2 -0.76 -26.46 16.14
CA GLU A 2 -0.73 -24.99 15.97
C GLU A 2 0.40 -24.42 16.82
N LYS A 3 1.31 -23.65 16.21
CA LYS A 3 2.49 -23.11 16.90
C LYS A 3 2.25 -21.77 17.59
N GLY A 4 1.11 -21.14 17.32
CA GLY A 4 0.66 -19.91 17.97
C GLY A 4 -0.10 -18.99 17.02
N LYS A 5 -0.99 -18.18 17.58
CA LYS A 5 -1.68 -17.09 16.88
C LYS A 5 -0.86 -15.81 17.06
N ILE A 6 -0.61 -15.09 15.96
CA ILE A 6 0.10 -13.82 15.94
C ILE A 6 -0.93 -12.71 15.68
N SER A 7 -0.97 -11.73 16.56
CA SER A 7 -1.99 -10.67 16.57
C SER A 7 -1.41 -9.30 16.23
N SER A 8 -0.09 -9.17 16.10
CA SER A 8 0.58 -7.91 15.71
C SER A 8 1.98 -8.13 15.15
N LEU A 9 2.53 -7.12 14.47
CA LEU A 9 3.93 -7.12 14.04
C LEU A 9 4.91 -7.24 15.22
N LYS A 10 4.62 -6.57 16.34
CA LYS A 10 5.46 -6.62 17.54
C LYS A 10 5.57 -8.04 18.09
N GLU A 11 4.44 -8.75 18.14
CA GLU A 11 4.41 -10.15 18.56
C GLU A 11 5.21 -11.05 17.62
N LEU A 12 5.07 -10.87 16.30
CA LEU A 12 5.90 -11.57 15.33
C LEU A 12 7.40 -11.35 15.62
N GLN A 13 7.82 -10.09 15.78
CA GLN A 13 9.22 -9.73 16.05
C GLN A 13 9.77 -10.40 17.32
N GLN A 14 8.96 -10.52 18.37
CA GLN A 14 9.35 -11.22 19.60
C GLN A 14 9.53 -12.73 19.39
N GLN A 15 8.77 -13.33 18.47
CA GLN A 15 8.86 -14.75 18.15
C GLN A 15 9.94 -15.08 17.10
N MET A 16 10.38 -14.09 16.30
CA MET A 16 11.32 -14.29 15.20
C MET A 16 12.62 -15.02 15.59
N PRO A 17 13.30 -14.72 16.71
CA PRO A 17 14.53 -15.45 17.08
C PRO A 17 14.29 -16.96 17.18
N ARG A 18 13.21 -17.35 17.88
CA ARG A 18 12.82 -18.76 18.05
C ARG A 18 12.43 -19.40 16.71
N ILE A 19 11.73 -18.67 15.84
CA ILE A 19 11.35 -19.16 14.50
C ILE A 19 12.62 -19.44 13.67
N LEU A 20 13.59 -18.54 13.70
CA LEU A 20 14.85 -18.67 12.96
C LEU A 20 15.72 -19.81 13.50
N GLU A 21 15.78 -20.00 14.82
CA GLU A 21 16.50 -21.14 15.43
C GLU A 21 15.91 -22.48 14.98
N GLN A 22 14.58 -22.58 14.92
CA GLN A 22 13.90 -23.83 14.57
C GLN A 22 13.93 -24.12 13.07
N HIS A 23 13.77 -23.10 12.22
CA HIS A 23 13.50 -23.29 10.79
C HIS A 23 14.47 -22.58 9.84
N GLY A 24 15.41 -21.78 10.35
CA GLY A 24 16.32 -20.98 9.52
C GLY A 24 17.26 -21.80 8.64
N LYS A 25 17.37 -23.11 8.88
CA LYS A 25 18.16 -24.04 8.06
C LYS A 25 17.35 -24.72 6.95
N ASP A 26 16.02 -24.58 6.90
CA ASP A 26 15.18 -25.14 5.83
C ASP A 26 15.25 -24.26 4.59
N PRO A 27 15.95 -24.66 3.51
CA PRO A 27 16.12 -23.78 2.36
C PRO A 27 14.85 -23.68 1.50
N SER A 28 13.90 -24.60 1.62
CA SER A 28 12.59 -24.49 0.98
C SER A 28 11.72 -23.44 1.68
N LEU A 29 11.79 -23.40 3.02
CA LEU A 29 11.13 -22.35 3.79
C LEU A 29 11.76 -20.98 3.56
N THR A 30 13.09 -20.90 3.44
CA THR A 30 13.79 -19.65 3.12
C THR A 30 13.35 -19.10 1.76
N LEU A 31 13.26 -19.94 0.71
CA LEU A 31 12.76 -19.49 -0.58
C LEU A 31 11.31 -19.02 -0.54
N LEU A 32 10.46 -19.75 0.19
CA LEU A 32 9.08 -19.34 0.40
C LEU A 32 9.01 -17.99 1.12
N ALA A 33 9.83 -17.79 2.15
CA ALA A 33 9.87 -16.56 2.93
C ALA A 33 10.37 -15.37 2.09
N LEU A 34 11.31 -15.58 1.17
CA LEU A 34 11.76 -14.53 0.24
C LEU A 34 10.64 -14.07 -0.71
N ALA A 35 9.76 -14.99 -1.12
CA ALA A 35 8.64 -14.66 -2.00
C ALA A 35 7.43 -14.10 -1.23
N ASN A 36 7.13 -14.68 -0.06
CA ASN A 36 6.03 -14.30 0.81
C ASN A 36 6.28 -14.78 2.26
N PRO A 37 6.76 -13.90 3.15
CA PRO A 37 7.07 -14.26 4.54
C PRO A 37 5.86 -14.78 5.33
N LEU A 38 4.65 -14.25 5.06
CA LEU A 38 3.44 -14.66 5.76
C LEU A 38 3.07 -16.10 5.40
N LEU A 39 3.11 -16.47 4.12
CA LEU A 39 2.85 -17.85 3.68
C LEU A 39 3.88 -18.84 4.26
N ALA A 40 5.14 -18.43 4.38
CA ALA A 40 6.16 -19.27 5.01
C ALA A 40 5.81 -19.58 6.48
N LEU A 41 5.38 -18.56 7.22
CA LEU A 41 4.98 -18.71 8.62
C LEU A 41 3.70 -19.53 8.78
N GLU A 42 2.72 -19.34 7.89
CA GLU A 42 1.50 -20.16 7.86
C GLU A 42 1.82 -21.64 7.59
N LYS A 43 2.77 -21.92 6.68
CA LYS A 43 3.20 -23.28 6.35
C LYS A 43 3.80 -24.04 7.54
N ILE A 44 4.44 -23.35 8.48
CA ILE A 44 5.00 -23.96 9.70
C ILE A 44 4.01 -23.95 10.88
N GLY A 45 2.76 -23.54 10.65
CA GLY A 45 1.66 -23.66 11.61
C GLY A 45 1.36 -22.41 12.45
N TYR A 46 1.82 -21.23 12.04
CA TYR A 46 1.37 -19.96 12.62
C TYR A 46 0.07 -19.48 11.96
N THR A 47 -0.76 -18.80 12.74
CA THR A 47 -1.96 -18.12 12.22
C THR A 47 -1.87 -16.64 12.54
N PHE A 48 -2.53 -15.80 11.74
CA PHE A 48 -2.51 -14.35 11.91
C PHE A 48 -3.92 -13.79 11.97
N SER A 49 -4.15 -12.80 12.84
CA SER A 49 -5.38 -12.01 12.74
C SER A 49 -5.41 -11.21 11.43
N PRO A 50 -6.60 -10.84 10.91
CA PRO A 50 -6.71 -10.01 9.70
C PRO A 50 -5.91 -8.70 9.81
N GLU A 51 -5.96 -8.06 10.97
CA GLU A 51 -5.27 -6.80 11.27
C GLU A 51 -3.76 -6.99 11.27
N ALA A 52 -3.28 -8.08 11.90
CA ALA A 52 -1.86 -8.44 11.91
C ALA A 52 -1.34 -8.71 10.48
N LYS A 53 -2.11 -9.44 9.66
CA LYS A 53 -1.74 -9.68 8.26
C LYS A 53 -1.57 -8.38 7.49
N GLU A 54 -2.49 -7.44 7.68
CA GLU A 54 -2.45 -6.15 7.01
C GLU A 54 -1.25 -5.31 7.46
N GLU A 55 -1.03 -5.20 8.78
CA GLU A 55 0.09 -4.47 9.38
C GLU A 55 1.44 -5.03 8.94
N ILE A 56 1.62 -6.35 9.03
CA ILE A 56 2.86 -7.04 8.65
C ILE A 56 3.10 -6.91 7.14
N THR A 57 2.06 -7.09 6.32
CA THR A 57 2.16 -6.89 4.87
C THR A 57 2.58 -5.48 4.52
N ALA A 58 2.01 -4.46 5.19
CA ALA A 58 2.38 -3.07 4.96
C ALA A 58 3.86 -2.82 5.30
N HIS A 59 4.34 -3.36 6.44
CA HIS A 59 5.74 -3.21 6.83
C HIS A 59 6.71 -3.95 5.91
N ILE A 60 6.36 -5.16 5.44
CA ILE A 60 7.20 -5.90 4.49
C ILE A 60 7.30 -5.15 3.15
N ARG A 61 6.17 -4.65 2.64
CA ARG A 61 6.11 -4.02 1.32
C ARG A 61 6.69 -2.62 1.30
N PHE A 62 6.37 -1.80 2.30
CA PHE A 62 6.64 -0.36 2.28
C PHE A 62 7.71 0.08 3.29
N GLY A 63 8.20 -0.84 4.13
CA GLY A 63 9.03 -0.49 5.28
C GLY A 63 8.27 0.32 6.33
N LYS A 64 8.96 0.72 7.40
CA LYS A 64 8.34 1.44 8.54
C LYS A 64 7.71 2.78 8.14
N THR A 65 8.45 3.61 7.40
CA THR A 65 7.99 4.94 6.99
C THR A 65 6.88 4.86 5.95
N GLY A 66 7.01 3.97 4.97
CA GLY A 66 6.00 3.77 3.94
C GLY A 66 4.70 3.17 4.51
N ALA A 67 4.78 2.25 5.48
CA ALA A 67 3.60 1.69 6.15
C ALA A 67 2.81 2.77 6.90
N ALA A 68 3.48 3.61 7.69
CA ALA A 68 2.83 4.73 8.38
C ALA A 68 2.20 5.73 7.39
N LYS A 69 2.86 5.95 6.24
CA LYS A 69 2.32 6.79 5.17
C LYS A 69 1.06 6.18 4.56
N VAL A 70 1.05 4.88 4.27
CA VAL A 70 -0.15 4.18 3.75
C VAL A 70 -1.31 4.26 4.72
N GLU A 71 -1.06 4.08 6.03
CA GLU A 71 -2.08 4.21 7.07
C GLU A 71 -2.68 5.63 7.11
N THR A 72 -1.81 6.64 7.04
CA THR A 72 -2.23 8.05 6.97
C THR A 72 -3.09 8.33 5.74
N LEU A 73 -2.68 7.83 4.56
CA LEU A 73 -3.43 8.02 3.32
C LEU A 73 -4.79 7.31 3.36
N LYS A 74 -4.86 6.10 3.93
CA LYS A 74 -6.12 5.39 4.19
C LYS A 74 -7.04 6.21 5.08
N ALA A 75 -6.54 6.72 6.20
CA ALA A 75 -7.33 7.55 7.10
C ALA A 75 -7.89 8.80 6.41
N GLN A 76 -7.08 9.47 5.58
CA GLN A 76 -7.53 10.62 4.79
C GLN A 76 -8.64 10.25 3.78
N ILE A 77 -8.49 9.13 3.07
CA ILE A 77 -9.49 8.65 2.11
C ILE A 77 -10.78 8.24 2.84
N PHE A 78 -10.66 7.56 3.98
CA PHE A 78 -11.81 7.11 4.78
C PHE A 78 -12.54 8.26 5.46
N ALA A 79 -11.84 9.33 5.86
CA ALA A 79 -12.47 10.54 6.38
C ALA A 79 -13.38 11.20 5.33
N VAL A 80 -12.96 11.18 4.06
CA VAL A 80 -13.74 11.76 2.95
C VAL A 80 -14.86 10.81 2.48
N THR A 81 -14.63 9.50 2.52
CA THR A 81 -15.62 8.48 2.09
C THR A 81 -16.59 8.04 3.18
N GLY A 82 -16.29 8.37 4.45
CA GLY A 82 -17.14 8.11 5.61
C GLY A 82 -17.10 6.68 6.13
N LYS A 83 -16.38 5.76 5.50
CA LYS A 83 -16.24 4.36 5.96
C LYS A 83 -14.93 3.72 5.48
N PRO A 84 -14.39 2.74 6.24
CA PRO A 84 -13.26 1.94 5.79
C PRO A 84 -13.70 0.93 4.72
N PHE A 85 -12.81 0.67 3.75
CA PHE A 85 -12.97 -0.36 2.73
C PHE A 85 -11.59 -0.72 2.14
N ASP A 86 -11.49 -1.81 1.38
CA ASP A 86 -10.24 -2.18 0.72
C ASP A 86 -9.99 -1.27 -0.50
N LEU A 87 -8.94 -0.44 -0.43
CA LEU A 87 -8.51 0.42 -1.54
C LEU A 87 -7.95 -0.36 -2.75
N ARG A 88 -7.64 -1.65 -2.57
CA ARG A 88 -7.17 -2.53 -3.65
C ARG A 88 -8.32 -3.22 -4.38
N ASP A 89 -9.50 -3.31 -3.76
CA ASP A 89 -10.70 -3.76 -4.43
C ASP A 89 -11.21 -2.64 -5.35
N ALA A 90 -10.98 -2.82 -6.65
CA ALA A 90 -11.38 -1.86 -7.67
C ALA A 90 -12.89 -1.58 -7.66
N ALA A 91 -13.72 -2.59 -7.35
CA ALA A 91 -15.17 -2.43 -7.30
C ALA A 91 -15.58 -1.61 -6.07
N ALA A 92 -15.06 -1.95 -4.89
CA ALA A 92 -15.30 -1.18 -3.67
C ALA A 92 -14.80 0.27 -3.81
N LEU A 93 -13.60 0.46 -4.37
CA LEU A 93 -13.04 1.80 -4.61
C LEU A 93 -13.94 2.62 -5.54
N GLN A 94 -14.38 2.04 -6.66
CA GLN A 94 -15.26 2.74 -7.60
C GLN A 94 -16.61 3.11 -6.98
N GLN A 95 -17.22 2.18 -6.24
CA GLN A 95 -18.50 2.42 -5.57
C GLN A 95 -18.39 3.56 -4.52
N ASN A 96 -17.35 3.54 -3.69
CA ASN A 96 -17.15 4.55 -2.65
C ASN A 96 -16.79 5.92 -3.24
N LEU A 97 -15.95 5.96 -4.28
CA LEU A 97 -15.65 7.22 -4.97
C LEU A 97 -16.90 7.79 -5.64
N ASN A 98 -17.68 6.97 -6.34
CA ASN A 98 -18.91 7.44 -6.96
C ASN A 98 -19.89 8.02 -5.92
N ALA A 99 -20.05 7.34 -4.79
CA ALA A 99 -20.92 7.78 -3.71
C ALA A 99 -20.50 9.13 -3.13
N VAL A 100 -19.20 9.40 -3.00
CA VAL A 100 -18.71 10.71 -2.51
C VAL A 100 -18.83 11.77 -3.59
N LEU A 101 -18.25 11.54 -4.77
CA LEU A 101 -18.16 12.52 -5.84
C LEU A 101 -19.55 12.96 -6.34
N SER A 102 -20.53 12.05 -6.30
CA SER A 102 -21.93 12.37 -6.63
C SER A 102 -22.69 13.06 -5.48
N LYS A 103 -22.31 12.83 -4.21
CA LYS A 103 -22.94 13.47 -3.04
C LYS A 103 -22.43 14.88 -2.77
N THR A 104 -21.21 15.21 -3.18
CA THR A 104 -20.69 16.59 -3.06
C THR A 104 -21.55 17.58 -3.86
N ALA A 105 -22.37 17.11 -4.81
CA ALA A 105 -23.42 17.89 -5.46
C ALA A 105 -24.61 18.30 -4.56
N ALA A 106 -24.80 17.69 -3.40
CA ALA A 106 -26.01 17.85 -2.57
C ALA A 106 -25.76 18.26 -1.11
N SER A 107 -24.51 18.38 -0.65
CA SER A 107 -24.23 18.81 0.74
C SER A 107 -22.83 19.41 0.87
N SER A 108 -22.75 20.72 1.06
CA SER A 108 -22.21 21.34 2.29
C SER A 108 -22.07 22.86 2.13
N GLU A 109 -23.06 23.60 2.64
CA GLU A 109 -22.75 24.79 3.44
C GLU A 109 -22.07 24.30 4.72
N VAL A 110 -20.74 24.43 4.80
CA VAL A 110 -20.06 24.37 6.09
C VAL A 110 -20.29 25.74 6.74
N LYS A 111 -21.21 25.81 7.71
CA LYS A 111 -21.26 26.97 8.62
C LYS A 111 -19.94 27.00 9.39
N PRO A 112 -19.16 28.10 9.33
CA PRO A 112 -17.94 28.21 10.10
C PRO A 112 -18.30 28.32 11.58
N ASP A 113 -17.85 27.34 12.36
CA ASP A 113 -17.89 27.41 13.82
C ASP A 113 -16.98 28.57 14.28
N LYS A 114 -17.52 29.45 15.13
CA LYS A 114 -16.92 30.74 15.51
C LYS A 114 -15.87 30.55 16.62
N SER A 115 -14.88 29.70 16.44
CA SER A 115 -13.93 29.41 17.53
C SER A 115 -12.52 28.97 17.11
N ILE A 116 -11.91 29.61 16.10
CA ILE A 116 -10.45 29.84 16.10
C ILE A 116 -10.16 31.22 15.48
N ALA A 117 -9.73 32.15 16.32
CA ALA A 117 -9.21 33.44 15.90
C ALA A 117 -7.72 33.36 15.56
N LYS A 118 -7.34 34.07 14.48
CA LYS A 118 -5.97 34.46 14.05
C LYS A 118 -5.07 33.37 13.45
N ALA A 119 -5.19 33.19 12.14
CA ALA A 119 -4.03 33.11 11.24
C ALA A 119 -4.40 33.74 9.89
N LYS A 120 -3.60 34.72 9.47
CA LYS A 120 -3.78 35.55 8.26
C LYS A 120 -2.79 35.05 7.21
N ALA A 121 -3.26 34.38 6.15
CA ALA A 121 -2.77 34.47 4.75
C ALA A 121 -3.32 33.34 3.87
N ALA A 122 -3.81 33.73 2.69
CA ALA A 122 -4.18 32.93 1.51
C ALA A 122 -5.34 31.93 1.65
N ALA A 123 -6.57 32.45 1.56
CA ALA A 123 -7.76 31.66 1.26
C ALA A 123 -7.64 30.99 -0.12
N PRO A 124 -7.82 29.66 -0.26
CA PRO A 124 -8.24 29.10 -1.53
C PRO A 124 -9.69 29.54 -1.77
N GLY A 125 -9.98 30.01 -2.98
CA GLY A 125 -11.34 30.42 -3.38
C GLY A 125 -12.37 29.30 -3.22
N PRO A 126 -13.67 29.61 -3.41
CA PRO A 126 -14.75 28.65 -3.23
C PRO A 126 -14.55 27.46 -4.17
N VAL A 127 -14.25 26.30 -3.60
CA VAL A 127 -14.19 25.04 -4.34
C VAL A 127 -15.62 24.78 -4.83
N LYS A 128 -15.85 24.73 -6.14
CA LYS A 128 -17.12 24.28 -6.71
C LYS A 128 -17.44 22.90 -6.13
N LEU A 129 -18.41 22.83 -5.22
CA LEU A 129 -18.71 21.62 -4.45
C LEU A 129 -19.35 20.51 -5.29
N ALA A 130 -19.88 20.79 -6.48
CA ALA A 130 -20.43 19.76 -7.36
C ALA A 130 -19.51 19.52 -8.56
N LEU A 131 -18.91 18.32 -8.67
CA LEU A 131 -18.30 17.89 -9.92
C LEU A 131 -19.41 17.57 -10.93
N PRO A 132 -19.31 18.04 -12.19
CA PRO A 132 -20.26 17.65 -13.22
C PRO A 132 -20.17 16.14 -13.44
N LYS A 133 -21.31 15.51 -13.76
CA LYS A 133 -21.40 14.05 -13.94
C LYS A 133 -20.35 13.50 -14.91
N GLU A 134 -20.07 14.23 -15.99
CA GLU A 134 -19.03 13.88 -16.96
C GLU A 134 -17.63 13.80 -16.35
N GLU A 135 -17.30 14.72 -15.42
CA GLU A 135 -16.03 14.67 -14.69
C GLU A 135 -15.99 13.50 -13.69
N VAL A 136 -17.12 13.20 -13.04
CA VAL A 136 -17.22 12.03 -12.14
C VAL A 136 -17.00 10.75 -12.94
N ASP A 137 -17.68 10.59 -14.07
CA ASP A 137 -17.54 9.41 -14.94
C ASP A 137 -16.09 9.30 -15.47
N ALA A 138 -15.48 10.41 -15.86
CA ALA A 138 -14.08 10.44 -16.30
C ALA A 138 -13.09 10.04 -15.17
N ILE A 139 -13.33 10.49 -13.93
CA ILE A 139 -12.55 10.07 -12.77
C ILE A 139 -12.70 8.56 -12.55
N LEU A 140 -13.93 8.04 -12.56
CA LEU A 140 -14.18 6.61 -12.35
C LEU A 140 -13.54 5.74 -13.45
N GLU A 141 -13.54 6.19 -14.70
CA GLU A 141 -12.82 5.53 -15.79
C GLU A 141 -11.30 5.60 -15.62
N SER A 142 -10.75 6.70 -15.09
CA SER A 142 -9.32 6.79 -14.77
C SER A 142 -8.91 5.87 -13.62
N VAL A 143 -9.78 5.64 -12.61
CA VAL A 143 -9.50 4.72 -11.50
C VAL A 143 -9.27 3.28 -12.00
N LYS A 144 -10.02 2.84 -13.02
CA LYS A 144 -9.92 1.50 -13.61
C LYS A 144 -8.59 1.25 -14.33
N LYS A 145 -7.94 2.31 -14.80
CA LYS A 145 -6.69 2.20 -15.56
C LYS A 145 -5.52 1.95 -14.59
N PRO A 146 -4.58 1.05 -14.91
CA PRO A 146 -3.43 0.79 -14.07
C PRO A 146 -2.45 1.97 -14.10
N VAL A 147 -1.75 2.17 -12.98
CA VAL A 147 -0.58 3.06 -12.90
C VAL A 147 0.53 2.49 -13.78
N LYS A 148 1.16 3.33 -14.60
CA LYS A 148 2.25 2.91 -15.48
C LYS A 148 3.59 3.38 -14.92
N ILE A 149 4.60 2.53 -15.04
CA ILE A 149 5.99 2.87 -14.72
C ILE A 149 6.80 2.73 -16.00
N VAL A 150 7.22 3.84 -16.59
CA VAL A 150 7.99 3.87 -17.84
C VAL A 150 9.29 4.64 -17.58
N GLY A 151 10.44 3.97 -17.76
CA GLY A 151 11.75 4.60 -17.53
C GLY A 151 11.95 5.13 -16.10
N GLY A 152 11.33 4.50 -15.10
CA GLY A 152 11.38 4.94 -13.69
C GLY A 152 10.41 6.08 -13.34
N LYS A 153 9.68 6.64 -14.32
CA LYS A 153 8.63 7.63 -14.07
C LYS A 153 7.29 6.93 -13.86
N VAL A 154 6.64 7.24 -12.73
CA VAL A 154 5.28 6.79 -12.41
C VAL A 154 4.29 7.77 -13.06
N THR A 155 3.33 7.26 -13.81
CA THR A 155 2.24 8.04 -14.40
C THR A 155 0.89 7.43 -14.04
N ASP A 156 0.03 8.24 -13.41
CA ASP A 156 -1.33 7.85 -13.05
C ASP A 156 -2.37 8.66 -13.85
N PRO A 157 -3.32 8.02 -14.56
CA PRO A 157 -4.42 8.70 -15.25
C PRO A 157 -5.29 9.60 -14.37
N LEU A 158 -5.22 9.47 -13.04
CA LEU A 158 -5.91 10.35 -12.10
C LEU A 158 -5.21 11.70 -11.88
N GLU A 159 -3.97 11.89 -12.35
CA GLU A 159 -3.21 13.12 -12.13
C GLU A 159 -3.93 14.36 -12.69
N THR A 160 -4.66 14.20 -13.80
CA THR A 160 -5.47 15.25 -14.43
C THR A 160 -6.60 15.77 -13.54
N PHE A 161 -6.98 15.01 -12.51
CA PHE A 161 -8.07 15.34 -11.58
C PHE A 161 -7.57 15.65 -10.16
N SER A 162 -6.26 15.79 -9.96
CA SER A 162 -5.64 15.99 -8.65
C SER A 162 -6.23 17.16 -7.84
N ALA A 163 -6.59 18.27 -8.50
CA ALA A 163 -7.17 19.46 -7.89
C ALA A 163 -8.72 19.45 -7.81
N LYS A 164 -9.38 18.39 -8.28
CA LYS A 164 -10.83 18.35 -8.47
C LYS A 164 -11.61 17.93 -7.23
N HIS A 165 -11.03 17.08 -6.38
CA HIS A 165 -11.66 16.65 -5.14
C HIS A 165 -10.62 16.26 -4.09
N ALA A 166 -10.94 16.51 -2.81
CA ALA A 166 -10.03 16.26 -1.68
C ALA A 166 -9.56 14.80 -1.56
N VAL A 167 -10.35 13.84 -2.08
CA VAL A 167 -10.01 12.41 -2.07
C VAL A 167 -8.95 12.03 -3.11
N ILE A 168 -8.78 12.81 -4.19
CA ILE A 168 -7.96 12.41 -5.33
C ILE A 168 -6.48 12.49 -5.02
N ALA A 169 -6.02 13.54 -4.34
CA ALA A 169 -4.60 13.68 -4.00
C ALA A 169 -4.09 12.55 -3.07
N PRO A 170 -4.77 12.20 -1.96
CA PRO A 170 -4.40 11.03 -1.15
C PRO A 170 -4.45 9.71 -1.94
N LEU A 171 -5.45 9.54 -2.82
CA LEU A 171 -5.59 8.34 -3.65
C LEU A 171 -4.44 8.20 -4.66
N LEU A 172 -4.00 9.30 -5.27
CA LEU A 172 -2.86 9.34 -6.17
C LEU A 172 -1.57 8.91 -5.45
N GLU A 173 -1.32 9.44 -4.26
CA GLU A 173 -0.16 9.04 -3.47
C GLU A 173 -0.21 7.57 -3.06
N TYR A 174 -1.39 7.08 -2.68
CA TYR A 174 -1.59 5.68 -2.34
C TYR A 174 -1.31 4.77 -3.54
N ARG A 175 -1.87 5.09 -4.70
CA ARG A 175 -1.68 4.33 -5.95
C ARG A 175 -0.23 4.35 -6.42
N LYS A 176 0.46 5.49 -6.27
CA LYS A 176 1.90 5.60 -6.54
C LYS A 176 2.71 4.66 -5.64
N LEU A 177 2.45 4.65 -4.33
CA LEU A 177 3.14 3.74 -3.40
C LEU A 177 2.86 2.28 -3.73
N GLU A 178 1.61 1.91 -4.03
CA GLU A 178 1.26 0.56 -4.45
C GLU A 178 1.95 0.14 -5.75
N ALA A 179 2.10 1.06 -6.71
CA ALA A 179 2.76 0.77 -7.98
C ALA A 179 4.28 0.58 -7.84
N THR A 180 4.94 1.35 -6.96
CA THR A 180 6.40 1.28 -6.79
C THR A 180 6.87 0.14 -5.87
N HIS A 181 5.96 -0.47 -5.10
CA HIS A 181 6.31 -1.57 -4.20
C HIS A 181 5.61 -2.85 -4.63
N PRO A 182 6.36 -3.88 -5.04
CA PRO A 182 5.77 -5.13 -5.51
C PRO A 182 4.89 -5.78 -4.45
N GLN A 183 3.88 -6.50 -4.90
CA GLN A 183 3.08 -7.34 -4.01
C GLN A 183 3.85 -8.59 -3.61
N LEU A 184 3.48 -9.17 -2.47
CA LEU A 184 3.96 -10.49 -2.10
C LEU A 184 3.45 -11.52 -3.11
N ALA A 185 4.24 -12.55 -3.35
CA ALA A 185 3.84 -13.60 -4.29
C ALA A 185 2.55 -14.28 -3.83
N GLN A 186 1.63 -14.50 -4.77
CA GLN A 186 0.45 -15.33 -4.52
C GLN A 186 0.88 -16.76 -4.18
N GLN A 187 0.04 -17.48 -3.44
CA GLN A 187 0.35 -18.83 -2.96
C GLN A 187 0.80 -19.77 -4.08
N SER A 188 0.07 -19.79 -5.20
CA SER A 188 0.41 -20.62 -6.36
C SER A 188 1.80 -20.32 -6.93
N VAL A 189 2.16 -19.04 -7.05
CA VAL A 189 3.47 -18.59 -7.54
C VAL A 189 4.57 -18.93 -6.54
N ALA A 190 4.33 -18.67 -5.25
CA ALA A 190 5.29 -18.93 -4.19
C ALA A 190 5.60 -20.42 -4.05
N GLU A 191 4.58 -21.28 -4.13
CA GLU A 191 4.75 -22.75 -4.13
C GLU A 191 5.45 -23.26 -5.39
N ALA A 192 5.16 -22.68 -6.56
CA ALA A 192 5.85 -23.03 -7.79
C ALA A 192 7.35 -22.72 -7.72
N LEU A 193 7.74 -21.58 -7.12
CA LEU A 193 9.15 -21.22 -6.89
C LEU A 193 9.87 -22.25 -6.02
N VAL A 194 9.23 -22.75 -4.96
CA VAL A 194 9.80 -23.79 -4.10
C VAL A 194 9.98 -25.11 -4.84
N LYS A 195 9.01 -25.50 -5.69
CA LYS A 195 9.09 -26.72 -6.51
C LYS A 195 10.17 -26.65 -7.59
N GLN A 196 10.47 -25.47 -8.10
CA GLN A 196 11.47 -25.24 -9.16
C GLN A 196 12.85 -24.83 -8.63
N LYS A 197 13.12 -25.05 -7.33
CA LYS A 197 14.35 -24.64 -6.63
C LYS A 197 15.65 -24.93 -7.39
N ASP A 198 15.74 -26.06 -8.11
CA ASP A 198 16.95 -26.47 -8.85
C ASP A 198 17.10 -25.80 -10.24
N LYS A 199 16.04 -25.11 -10.72
CA LYS A 199 15.95 -24.46 -12.03
C LYS A 199 15.92 -22.93 -11.96
N LEU A 200 16.09 -22.35 -10.77
CA LEU A 200 16.14 -20.89 -10.63
C LEU A 200 17.36 -20.34 -11.41
N PRO A 201 17.18 -19.31 -12.26
CA PRO A 201 18.20 -18.85 -13.21
C PRO A 201 19.40 -18.11 -12.57
N LEU A 202 19.46 -18.01 -11.24
CA LEU A 202 20.53 -17.33 -10.52
C LEU A 202 21.77 -18.24 -10.34
N ARG A 203 22.36 -18.73 -11.45
CA ARG A 203 23.61 -19.51 -11.38
C ARG A 203 24.87 -18.66 -11.41
N ASN A 204 24.80 -17.41 -11.85
CA ASN A 204 25.95 -16.51 -11.99
C ASN A 204 25.62 -15.10 -11.47
N ILE A 205 25.80 -14.87 -10.17
CA ILE A 205 25.72 -13.51 -9.62
C ILE A 205 27.16 -13.01 -9.42
N SER A 206 27.62 -12.10 -10.28
CA SER A 206 28.90 -11.39 -10.09
C SER A 206 28.65 -10.06 -9.39
N PHE A 207 29.15 -9.90 -8.16
CA PHE A 207 29.16 -8.60 -7.50
C PHE A 207 30.44 -7.86 -7.84
N ARG A 208 30.31 -6.69 -8.48
CA ARG A 208 31.43 -5.78 -8.71
C ARG A 208 31.42 -4.75 -7.58
N MET A 209 32.37 -4.89 -6.64
CA MET A 209 32.59 -3.86 -5.61
C MET A 209 33.36 -2.69 -6.23
N ASN A 210 32.71 -1.54 -6.38
CA ASN A 210 33.41 -0.29 -6.66
C ASN A 210 34.11 0.16 -5.36
N ARG A 211 35.44 0.01 -5.29
CA ARG A 211 36.24 0.68 -4.26
C ARG A 211 36.21 2.18 -4.57
N SER A 212 35.51 2.96 -3.75
CA SER A 212 35.70 4.41 -3.73
C SER A 212 37.12 4.66 -3.23
N ASN A 213 38.00 5.17 -4.09
CA ASN A 213 39.31 5.64 -3.66
C ASN A 213 39.11 6.76 -2.65
N GLY A 214 39.42 6.47 -1.38
CA GLY A 214 39.55 7.47 -0.34
C GLY A 214 40.69 8.39 -0.72
N ASN A 215 40.35 9.62 -1.10
CA ASN A 215 41.30 10.70 -1.28
C ASN A 215 41.72 11.15 0.12
N THR A 216 42.79 10.56 0.65
CA THR A 216 43.49 11.10 1.82
C THR A 216 44.33 12.29 1.38
N LYS A 217 44.16 13.38 2.13
CA LYS A 217 44.80 14.70 2.02
C LYS A 217 46.26 14.69 1.60
#